data_AF-A0A327NQU0-F1
#
_entry.id   AF-A0A327NQU0-F1
#
_cell.length_a   1.000
_cell.length_b   1.000
_cell.length_c   1.000
_cell.angle_alpha   90.00
_cell.angle_beta   90.00
_cell.angle_gamma   90.00
#
_symmetry.space_group_name_H-M   'P 1'
#
loop_
_entity.id
_entity.type
_entity.pdbx_description
1 polymer ?
#
loop_
_entity_poly.entity_id
_entity_poly.type
_entity_poly.pdbx_seq_one_letter_code
_entity_poly.pdbx_strand_id
1 'polypeptide(L)'
;MTFFSSHALSCFYPFCLSLPPLLTACVDPAELTINGTVNTLVVDGTITNLPEPQVIRLNRSKADPLTGRFGSVPITKATVDVLVDSSLVIPCHETEAGSYQLPSDFKGQIGHSYQLRFTLSDGTHYQSTPQIMPAVPAIDRVSAQYNPSSLPVEEQLTGGYRAGHDVYIDWKDPATEHNYYRWEWKLWEKQSWCRSCQQGIYAVNTILDHMYKDKTFYVSGDQPFESCFVPINYFEAGQPPFASGLYVYDYPCRTQCWEILYSSSLNVFDDQYSNGGLITKRKIAQIPFYDSTACLVEIRQLSMTKTAYSYFKRFQDQTQNVGGIADPTPSATVGNIQNSNNSQERIVGYFTASAVSAVRHWLDRKDIIGLPFGQTDPTGESKLPGSELFYSLNLRQPIPEPIYPYPNIRLLGGPPRPVTAICVPSDSRTPLKPAGWQD
;
A
#
# COMPACT_ATOMS: atom_id res chain seq x y z
N MET A 1 51.71 1.42 -18.18
CA MET A 1 51.77 2.83 -17.76
C MET A 1 52.49 2.89 -16.43
N THR A 2 53.72 3.36 -16.54
CA THR A 2 54.75 3.65 -15.53
C THR A 2 54.29 4.77 -14.56
N PHE A 3 54.81 5.06 -13.37
CA PHE A 3 55.90 4.61 -12.49
C PHE A 3 55.77 5.45 -11.17
N PHE A 4 56.22 4.92 -10.03
CA PHE A 4 56.99 5.58 -8.93
C PHE A 4 56.36 6.75 -8.14
N SER A 5 56.28 6.70 -6.80
CA SER A 5 57.32 6.62 -5.74
C SER A 5 57.78 8.00 -5.24
N SER A 6 57.73 8.14 -3.92
CA SER A 6 58.39 9.10 -3.04
C SER A 6 59.51 9.94 -3.65
N HIS A 7 59.43 11.25 -3.48
CA HIS A 7 60.61 12.13 -3.44
C HIS A 7 60.56 13.01 -2.19
N ALA A 8 61.54 12.76 -1.32
CA ALA A 8 62.00 13.68 -0.32
C ALA A 8 62.54 14.94 -1.00
N LEU A 9 62.27 16.11 -0.43
CA LEU A 9 62.91 17.36 -0.84
C LEU A 9 63.71 17.92 0.35
N SER A 10 65.00 18.00 0.08
CA SER A 10 66.11 18.41 0.93
C SER A 10 66.00 19.86 1.38
N CYS A 11 66.25 20.10 2.66
CA CYS A 11 66.54 21.43 3.21
C CYS A 11 67.96 21.87 2.81
N PHE A 12 68.07 22.99 2.09
CA PHE A 12 69.26 23.83 2.06
C PHE A 12 68.86 25.23 2.59
N TYR A 13 69.51 25.64 3.68
CA TYR A 13 69.48 26.96 4.34
C TYR A 13 70.06 28.07 3.41
N PRO A 14 70.08 29.39 3.75
CA PRO A 14 69.27 30.20 4.70
C PRO A 14 68.77 31.53 4.09
N PHE A 15 67.71 32.16 4.64
CA PHE A 15 67.77 33.57 5.06
C PHE A 15 66.45 33.96 5.75
N CYS A 16 66.58 34.56 6.94
CA CYS A 16 65.51 35.19 7.70
C CYS A 16 64.78 36.25 6.87
N LEU A 17 63.45 36.20 6.81
CA LEU A 17 62.62 37.40 6.83
C LEU A 17 61.23 37.08 7.39
N SER A 18 60.85 37.83 8.42
CA SER A 18 59.62 37.76 9.20
C SER A 18 58.35 38.02 8.38
N LEU A 19 57.40 37.08 8.39
CA LEU A 19 56.04 37.25 7.85
C LEU A 19 55.01 36.89 8.95
N PRO A 20 53.92 37.67 9.17
CA PRO A 20 53.02 37.49 10.30
C PRO A 20 52.15 36.24 10.14
N PRO A 21 51.72 35.58 11.23
CA PRO A 21 50.94 34.35 11.15
C PRO A 21 49.50 34.64 10.70
N LEU A 22 49.14 34.15 9.52
CA LEU A 22 47.76 34.01 9.07
C LEU A 22 47.09 32.93 9.91
N LEU A 23 46.04 33.33 10.64
CA LEU A 23 45.14 32.40 11.35
C LEU A 23 44.41 31.54 10.31
N THR A 24 44.92 30.35 10.07
CA THR A 24 44.20 29.28 9.37
C THR A 24 43.16 28.70 10.34
N ALA A 25 41.92 29.17 10.25
CA ALA A 25 40.79 28.46 10.85
C ALA A 25 40.43 27.28 9.94
N CYS A 26 41.06 26.13 10.16
CA CYS A 26 40.48 24.87 9.71
C CYS A 26 39.30 24.60 10.66
N VAL A 27 38.08 24.75 10.16
CA VAL A 27 36.91 24.20 10.85
C VAL A 27 37.00 22.70 10.66
N ASP A 28 37.26 21.98 11.75
CA ASP A 28 37.20 20.52 11.74
C ASP A 28 35.77 20.12 11.34
N PRO A 29 35.55 19.42 10.22
CA PRO A 29 34.22 18.92 9.90
C PRO A 29 33.84 17.99 11.04
N ALA A 30 32.79 18.35 11.78
CA ALA A 30 32.23 17.43 12.76
C ALA A 30 31.84 16.14 12.02
N GLU A 31 32.53 15.05 12.31
CA GLU A 31 32.11 13.72 11.90
C GLU A 31 30.78 13.44 12.61
N LEU A 32 29.68 13.74 11.92
CA LEU A 32 28.37 13.25 12.28
C LEU A 32 28.41 11.72 12.20
N THR A 33 28.68 11.08 13.32
CA THR A 33 28.45 9.65 13.48
C THR A 33 26.95 9.43 13.32
N ILE A 34 26.50 9.03 12.13
CA ILE A 34 25.10 8.64 11.91
C ILE A 34 24.89 7.29 12.58
N ASN A 35 24.75 7.32 13.91
CA ASN A 35 24.26 6.19 14.70
C ASN A 35 22.73 6.20 14.64
N GLY A 36 22.19 5.76 13.51
CA GLY A 36 20.76 5.77 13.24
C GLY A 36 20.31 4.51 12.54
N THR A 37 20.46 3.33 13.16
CA THR A 37 19.63 2.18 12.78
C THR A 37 18.21 2.44 13.28
N VAL A 38 17.40 3.13 12.47
CA VAL A 38 15.96 3.19 12.72
C VAL A 38 15.44 1.76 12.62
N ASN A 39 15.09 1.19 13.77
CA ASN A 39 14.51 -0.13 13.92
C ASN A 39 13.25 0.03 14.76
N THR A 40 12.12 0.28 14.10
CA THR A 40 10.88 0.69 14.76
C THR A 40 9.77 -0.29 14.46
N LEU A 41 9.12 -0.76 15.51
CA LEU A 41 7.91 -1.57 15.41
C LEU A 41 6.75 -0.71 14.93
N VAL A 42 6.05 -1.17 13.90
CA VAL A 42 4.87 -0.54 13.32
C VAL A 42 3.69 -1.48 13.48
N VAL A 43 2.63 -1.00 14.13
CA VAL A 43 1.41 -1.78 14.37
C VAL A 43 0.20 -1.02 13.85
N ASP A 44 -0.56 -1.67 12.97
CA ASP A 44 -1.82 -1.15 12.46
C ASP A 44 -2.94 -2.16 12.74
N GLY A 45 -4.02 -1.71 13.34
CA GLY A 45 -5.15 -2.57 13.68
C GLY A 45 -6.35 -1.76 14.15
N THR A 46 -7.46 -1.90 13.42
CA THR A 46 -8.74 -1.29 13.78
C THR A 46 -9.80 -2.39 13.86
N ILE A 47 -10.41 -2.55 15.03
CA ILE A 47 -11.54 -3.45 15.21
C ILE A 47 -12.83 -2.72 14.81
N THR A 48 -13.60 -3.32 13.92
CA THR A 48 -14.86 -2.76 13.43
C THR A 48 -16.06 -3.64 13.76
N ASN A 49 -17.26 -3.07 13.68
CA ASN A 49 -18.53 -3.79 13.83
C ASN A 49 -19.08 -4.35 12.50
N LEU A 50 -18.30 -4.28 11.41
CA LEU A 50 -18.69 -4.85 10.11
C LEU A 50 -18.42 -6.36 10.07
N PRO A 51 -19.25 -7.15 9.38
CA PRO A 51 -19.05 -8.60 9.22
C PRO A 51 -18.04 -8.87 8.10
N GLU A 52 -16.79 -8.45 8.30
CA GLU A 52 -15.69 -8.62 7.36
C GLU A 52 -14.41 -9.08 8.08
N PRO A 53 -13.44 -9.69 7.37
CA PRO A 53 -12.17 -10.08 7.96
C PRO A 53 -11.48 -8.91 8.68
N GLN A 54 -11.27 -9.05 9.99
CA GLN A 54 -10.54 -8.06 10.79
C GLN A 54 -9.06 -8.47 10.83
N VAL A 55 -8.17 -7.60 10.35
CA VAL A 55 -6.73 -7.89 10.21
C VAL A 55 -5.92 -6.90 11.03
N ILE A 56 -4.90 -7.41 11.71
CA ILE A 56 -3.89 -6.66 12.45
C ILE A 56 -2.56 -6.86 11.74
N ARG A 57 -1.89 -5.77 11.37
CA ARG A 57 -0.62 -5.80 10.63
C ARG A 57 0.54 -5.43 11.55
N LEU A 58 1.54 -6.30 11.60
CA LEU A 58 2.76 -6.12 12.38
C LEU A 58 3.96 -6.04 11.44
N ASN A 59 4.67 -4.92 11.47
CA ASN A 59 5.81 -4.64 10.62
C ASN A 59 6.96 -4.03 11.41
N ARG A 60 8.18 -4.15 10.88
CA ARG A 60 9.37 -3.51 11.43
C ARG A 60 9.98 -2.63 10.35
N SER A 61 9.97 -1.32 10.57
CA SER A 61 10.68 -0.38 9.73
C SER A 61 12.17 -0.47 10.04
N LYS A 62 12.96 -0.81 9.02
CA LYS A 62 14.42 -0.95 9.11
C LYS A 62 15.08 -0.16 7.99
N ALA A 63 16.02 0.72 8.36
CA ALA A 63 16.92 1.33 7.38
C ALA A 63 17.98 0.31 6.94
N ASP A 64 18.18 0.16 5.63
CA ASP A 64 19.29 -0.58 5.04
C ASP A 64 20.61 0.13 5.44
N PRO A 65 21.52 -0.55 6.17
CA PRO A 65 22.77 0.06 6.62
C PRO A 65 23.72 0.51 5.50
N LEU A 66 23.61 -0.09 4.30
CA LEU A 66 24.52 0.18 3.18
C LEU A 66 23.95 1.21 2.20
N THR A 67 22.63 1.21 2.01
CA THR A 67 21.96 2.10 1.03
C THR A 67 21.20 3.25 1.68
N GLY A 68 21.00 3.22 3.01
CA GLY A 68 20.15 4.16 3.74
C GLY A 68 18.68 4.08 3.38
N ARG A 69 18.26 3.12 2.53
CA ARG A 69 16.88 2.97 2.09
C ARG A 69 16.03 2.38 3.21
N PHE A 70 14.88 2.98 3.47
CA PHE A 70 13.90 2.45 4.40
C PHE A 70 13.17 1.26 3.78
N GLY A 71 13.11 0.15 4.51
CA GLY A 71 12.31 -1.03 4.17
C GLY A 71 11.37 -1.40 5.31
N SER A 72 10.22 -1.96 4.98
CA SER A 72 9.31 -2.59 5.94
C SER A 72 9.49 -4.10 5.90
N VAL A 73 9.80 -4.71 7.03
CA VAL A 73 9.92 -6.17 7.15
C VAL A 73 8.71 -6.68 7.94
N PRO A 74 7.89 -7.58 7.39
CA PRO A 74 6.77 -8.16 8.11
C PRO A 74 7.24 -8.99 9.30
N ILE A 75 6.53 -8.87 10.41
CA ILE A 75 6.81 -9.64 11.63
C ILE A 75 5.99 -10.90 11.59
N THR A 76 6.64 -12.04 11.32
CA THR A 76 5.98 -13.34 11.20
C THR A 76 6.07 -14.16 12.49
N LYS A 77 5.20 -15.17 12.62
CA LYS A 77 5.18 -16.13 13.74
C LYS A 77 5.02 -15.50 15.13
N ALA A 78 4.43 -14.31 15.22
CA ALA A 78 4.03 -13.73 16.49
C ALA A 78 2.74 -14.41 16.98
N THR A 79 2.55 -14.46 18.30
CA THR A 79 1.24 -14.78 18.89
C THR A 79 0.49 -13.47 19.09
N VAL A 80 -0.72 -13.36 18.54
CA VAL A 80 -1.50 -12.11 18.52
C VAL A 80 -2.91 -12.41 18.98
N ASP A 81 -3.37 -11.70 20.01
CA ASP A 81 -4.71 -11.84 20.57
C ASP A 81 -5.36 -10.48 20.82
N VAL A 82 -6.68 -10.43 20.71
CA VAL A 82 -7.49 -9.28 21.14
C VAL A 82 -8.28 -9.65 22.40
N LEU A 83 -8.10 -8.89 23.46
CA LEU A 83 -8.84 -9.01 24.72
C LEU A 83 -10.07 -8.10 24.67
N VAL A 84 -11.25 -8.67 24.90
CA VAL A 84 -12.54 -7.97 24.96
C VAL A 84 -13.00 -7.86 26.42
N ASP A 85 -13.34 -6.66 26.85
CA ASP A 85 -13.79 -6.32 28.23
C ASP A 85 -12.92 -6.94 29.32
N SER A 86 -11.61 -6.92 29.11
CA SER A 86 -10.60 -7.44 30.04
C SER A 86 -10.73 -8.94 30.41
N SER A 87 -11.56 -9.72 29.72
CA SER A 87 -11.88 -11.09 30.12
C SER A 87 -11.86 -12.10 28.97
N LEU A 88 -12.44 -11.77 27.81
CA LEU A 88 -12.52 -12.69 26.67
C LEU A 88 -11.33 -12.51 25.75
N VAL A 89 -10.57 -13.58 25.50
CA VAL A 89 -9.42 -13.58 24.60
C VAL A 89 -9.83 -14.15 23.25
N ILE A 90 -9.64 -13.37 22.19
CA ILE A 90 -9.87 -13.80 20.81
C ILE A 90 -8.51 -13.94 20.11
N PRO A 91 -8.09 -15.17 19.76
CA PRO A 91 -6.82 -15.39 19.10
C PRO A 91 -6.88 -15.04 17.61
N CYS A 92 -5.81 -14.47 17.10
CA CYS A 92 -5.61 -14.25 15.67
C CYS A 92 -4.78 -15.39 15.06
N HIS A 93 -4.89 -15.57 13.75
CA HIS A 93 -4.04 -16.48 12.98
C HIS A 93 -3.33 -15.71 11.86
N GLU A 94 -2.07 -16.05 11.61
CA GLU A 94 -1.30 -15.43 10.52
C GLU A 94 -1.80 -15.97 9.17
N THR A 95 -2.22 -15.07 8.28
CA THR A 95 -2.73 -15.41 6.94
C THR A 95 -1.69 -15.13 5.86
N GLU A 96 -1.13 -13.94 5.89
CA GLU A 96 0.02 -13.52 5.12
C GLU A 96 1.14 -13.09 6.06
N ALA A 97 2.39 -13.05 5.57
CA ALA A 97 3.53 -12.66 6.39
C ALA A 97 3.28 -11.28 7.05
N GLY A 98 3.17 -11.25 8.38
CA GLY A 98 2.91 -10.03 9.15
C GLY A 98 1.44 -9.58 9.23
N SER A 99 0.51 -10.34 8.65
CA SER A 99 -0.94 -10.09 8.71
C SER A 99 -1.62 -11.13 9.58
N TYR A 100 -2.21 -10.69 10.69
CA TYR A 100 -2.87 -11.54 11.68
C TYR A 100 -4.37 -11.28 11.66
N GLN A 101 -5.14 -12.29 11.27
CA GLN A 101 -6.58 -12.18 11.10
C GLN A 101 -7.33 -12.78 12.29
N LEU A 102 -8.36 -12.08 12.77
CA LEU A 102 -9.32 -12.63 13.74
C LEU A 102 -10.21 -13.70 13.08
N PRO A 103 -10.94 -14.52 13.87
CA PRO A 103 -11.94 -15.44 13.32
C PRO A 103 -12.91 -14.72 12.37
N SER A 104 -13.25 -15.35 11.24
CA SER A 104 -14.04 -14.71 10.17
C SER A 104 -15.45 -14.30 10.58
N ASP A 105 -15.98 -14.88 11.66
CA ASP A 105 -17.28 -14.57 12.26
C ASP A 105 -17.21 -13.48 13.34
N PHE A 106 -15.99 -13.08 13.75
CA PHE A 106 -15.80 -12.05 14.75
C PHE A 106 -16.16 -10.67 14.18
N LYS A 107 -16.99 -9.94 14.93
CA LYS A 107 -17.28 -8.52 14.72
C LYS A 107 -17.29 -7.81 16.06
N GLY A 108 -16.73 -6.61 16.09
CA GLY A 108 -16.79 -5.74 17.24
C GLY A 108 -18.23 -5.30 17.55
N GLN A 109 -18.44 -4.84 18.77
CA GLN A 109 -19.71 -4.43 19.31
C GLN A 109 -19.55 -3.06 19.95
N ILE A 110 -20.53 -2.19 19.70
CA ILE A 110 -20.57 -0.83 20.22
C ILE A 110 -20.62 -0.88 21.75
N GLY A 111 -19.83 -0.05 22.41
CA GLY A 111 -19.74 0.04 23.87
C GLY A 111 -18.76 -0.95 24.52
N HIS A 112 -18.30 -1.96 23.81
CA HIS A 112 -17.30 -2.91 24.31
C HIS A 112 -15.87 -2.36 24.19
N SER A 113 -14.99 -2.83 25.06
CA SER A 113 -13.58 -2.44 25.14
C SER A 113 -12.67 -3.49 24.53
N TYR A 114 -11.74 -3.08 23.67
CA TYR A 114 -10.80 -3.94 22.97
C TYR A 114 -9.36 -3.59 23.31
N GLN A 115 -8.52 -4.59 23.52
CA GLN A 115 -7.10 -4.42 23.79
C GLN A 115 -6.28 -5.42 22.98
N LEU A 116 -5.29 -4.93 22.25
CA LEU A 116 -4.35 -5.78 21.51
C LEU A 116 -3.23 -6.27 22.44
N ARG A 117 -2.91 -7.56 22.34
CA ARG A 117 -1.72 -8.17 22.96
C ARG A 117 -1.00 -9.02 21.94
N PHE A 118 0.32 -8.93 21.90
CA PHE A 118 1.10 -9.84 21.07
C PHE A 118 2.47 -10.14 21.65
N THR A 119 2.98 -11.32 21.34
CA THR A 119 4.34 -11.76 21.70
C THR A 119 5.10 -12.13 20.44
N LEU A 120 6.26 -11.52 20.27
CA LEU A 120 7.16 -11.79 19.15
C LEU A 120 7.84 -13.16 19.31
N SER A 121 8.43 -13.67 18.24
CA SER A 121 9.16 -14.94 18.25
C SER A 121 10.37 -14.96 19.19
N ASP A 122 10.90 -13.79 19.58
CA ASP A 122 11.99 -13.64 20.56
C ASP A 122 11.50 -13.62 22.02
N GLY A 123 10.18 -13.72 22.25
CA GLY A 123 9.56 -13.68 23.58
C GLY A 123 9.21 -12.27 24.07
N THR A 124 9.45 -11.21 23.27
CA THR A 124 9.10 -9.85 23.68
C THR A 124 7.59 -9.62 23.65
N HIS A 125 7.03 -9.12 24.74
CA HIS A 125 5.60 -8.91 24.93
C HIS A 125 5.19 -7.44 24.73
N TYR A 126 4.07 -7.24 24.06
CA TYR A 126 3.48 -5.94 23.77
C TYR A 126 2.01 -5.92 24.09
N GLN A 127 1.50 -4.76 24.52
CA GLN A 127 0.08 -4.55 24.75
C GLN A 127 -0.33 -3.12 24.40
N SER A 128 -1.55 -2.94 23.88
CA SER A 128 -2.16 -1.63 23.72
C SER A 128 -2.84 -1.16 25.01
N THR A 129 -3.19 0.13 25.08
CA THR A 129 -4.25 0.58 25.99
C THR A 129 -5.60 0.03 25.52
N PRO A 130 -6.57 -0.21 26.42
CA PRO A 130 -7.94 -0.56 26.03
C PRO A 130 -8.60 0.56 25.21
N GLN A 131 -9.47 0.18 24.27
CA GLN A 131 -10.18 1.07 23.35
C GLN A 131 -11.65 0.70 23.30
N ILE A 132 -12.52 1.61 23.74
CA ILE A 132 -13.96 1.44 23.66
C ILE A 132 -14.41 1.77 22.24
N MET A 133 -15.30 0.96 21.67
CA MET A 133 -15.94 1.23 20.39
C MET A 133 -17.11 2.22 20.56
N PRO A 134 -16.98 3.49 20.16
CA PRO A 134 -18.09 4.43 20.25
C PRO A 134 -19.16 4.11 19.18
N ALA A 135 -20.36 4.68 19.32
CA ALA A 135 -21.37 4.59 18.27
C ALA A 135 -21.04 5.56 17.12
N VAL A 136 -21.59 5.31 15.93
CA VAL A 136 -21.44 6.18 14.76
C VAL A 136 -22.81 6.45 14.13
N PRO A 137 -23.14 7.71 13.78
CA PRO A 137 -24.37 8.02 13.06
C PRO A 137 -24.28 7.53 11.61
N ALA A 138 -25.45 7.30 11.01
CA ALA A 138 -25.53 6.92 9.60
C ALA A 138 -25.16 8.09 8.68
N ILE A 139 -24.58 7.77 7.52
CA ILE A 139 -24.40 8.73 6.42
C ILE A 139 -25.76 8.90 5.73
N ASP A 140 -26.25 10.14 5.62
CA ASP A 140 -27.56 10.44 5.03
C ASP A 140 -27.49 10.55 3.51
N ARG A 141 -26.47 11.24 2.98
CA ARG A 141 -26.30 11.45 1.55
C ARG A 141 -24.83 11.44 1.16
N VAL A 142 -24.54 10.85 0.00
CA VAL A 142 -23.23 10.90 -0.65
C VAL A 142 -23.39 11.58 -2.00
N SER A 143 -22.44 12.45 -2.34
CA SER A 143 -22.34 13.07 -3.66
C SER A 143 -20.89 13.16 -4.09
N ALA A 144 -20.61 13.04 -5.37
CA ALA A 144 -19.27 13.17 -5.93
C ALA A 144 -19.28 14.23 -7.05
N GLN A 145 -18.18 14.95 -7.20
CA GLN A 145 -18.01 15.94 -8.25
C GLN A 145 -16.60 15.87 -8.83
N TYR A 146 -16.49 15.83 -10.16
CA TYR A 146 -15.21 15.89 -10.85
C TYR A 146 -14.47 17.21 -10.56
N ASN A 147 -13.18 17.10 -10.29
CA ASN A 147 -12.28 18.21 -10.05
C ASN A 147 -10.90 17.92 -10.69
N PRO A 148 -10.43 18.73 -11.67
CA PRO A 148 -9.15 18.52 -12.34
C PRO A 148 -7.93 18.75 -11.42
N SER A 149 -8.14 19.31 -10.22
CA SER A 149 -7.11 19.53 -9.19
C SER A 149 -7.53 18.93 -7.84
N SER A 150 -8.21 17.78 -7.86
CA SER A 150 -8.75 17.10 -6.67
C SER A 150 -7.65 16.60 -5.72
N LEU A 151 -6.65 15.89 -6.26
CA LEU A 151 -5.60 15.25 -5.49
C LEU A 151 -4.64 16.33 -4.92
N PRO A 152 -4.22 16.22 -3.66
CA PRO A 152 -3.23 17.14 -3.09
C PRO A 152 -1.85 16.92 -3.71
N VAL A 153 -0.89 17.81 -3.43
CA VAL A 153 0.45 17.77 -4.09
C VAL A 153 1.23 16.52 -3.69
N GLU A 154 1.04 16.03 -2.46
CA GLU A 154 1.72 14.85 -1.93
C GLU A 154 1.20 13.55 -2.56
N GLU A 155 -0.05 13.56 -3.04
CA GLU A 155 -0.70 12.41 -3.70
C GLU A 155 -0.81 12.61 -5.23
N GLN A 156 -0.10 13.61 -5.79
CA GLN A 156 -0.10 13.81 -7.24
C GLN A 156 0.55 12.61 -7.93
N LEU A 157 -0.03 12.18 -9.04
CA LEU A 157 0.52 11.09 -9.83
C LEU A 157 1.66 11.60 -10.72
N THR A 158 2.36 10.68 -11.38
CA THR A 158 3.45 11.00 -12.29
C THR A 158 3.03 12.05 -13.33
N GLY A 159 3.93 12.97 -13.66
CA GLY A 159 3.62 14.08 -14.57
C GLY A 159 2.76 15.19 -13.97
N GLY A 160 2.56 15.21 -12.64
CA GLY A 160 1.78 16.24 -11.94
C GLY A 160 0.27 16.09 -12.12
N TYR A 161 -0.19 14.88 -12.43
CA TYR A 161 -1.61 14.61 -12.65
C TYR A 161 -2.37 14.63 -11.32
N ARG A 162 -3.45 15.41 -11.27
CA ARG A 162 -4.20 15.69 -10.03
C ARG A 162 -5.72 15.57 -10.17
N ALA A 163 -6.21 15.12 -11.32
CA ALA A 163 -7.65 15.01 -11.55
C ALA A 163 -8.26 13.85 -10.75
N GLY A 164 -9.49 14.05 -10.28
CA GLY A 164 -10.21 13.09 -9.47
C GLY A 164 -11.64 13.56 -9.20
N HIS A 165 -12.34 12.80 -8.35
CA HIS A 165 -13.66 13.16 -7.87
C HIS A 165 -13.60 13.51 -6.38
N ASP A 166 -14.04 14.71 -6.04
CA ASP A 166 -14.23 15.12 -4.66
C ASP A 166 -15.54 14.53 -4.14
N VAL A 167 -15.46 13.73 -3.08
CA VAL A 167 -16.63 13.09 -2.46
C VAL A 167 -17.05 13.86 -1.22
N TYR A 168 -18.33 14.17 -1.18
CA TYR A 168 -18.98 14.89 -0.11
C TYR A 168 -20.06 14.04 0.54
N ILE A 169 -20.21 14.22 1.85
CA ILE A 169 -21.29 13.60 2.61
C ILE A 169 -22.11 14.62 3.39
N ASP A 170 -23.36 14.23 3.65
CA ASP A 170 -24.22 14.84 4.65
C ASP A 170 -24.54 13.80 5.72
N TRP A 171 -24.56 14.21 6.99
CA TRP A 171 -25.04 13.38 8.09
C TRP A 171 -25.54 14.23 9.25
N LYS A 172 -26.36 13.61 10.11
CA LYS A 172 -26.82 14.21 11.36
C LYS A 172 -25.99 13.74 12.53
N ASP A 173 -25.35 14.69 13.22
CA ASP A 173 -24.55 14.43 14.40
C ASP A 173 -25.43 14.27 15.67
N PRO A 174 -25.12 13.33 16.60
CA PRO A 174 -25.83 13.20 17.87
C PRO A 174 -25.54 14.34 18.86
N ALA A 175 -26.58 15.03 19.34
CA ALA A 175 -26.44 16.29 20.11
C ALA A 175 -25.94 16.17 21.56
N THR A 176 -25.76 14.96 22.08
CA THR A 176 -25.54 14.73 23.52
C THR A 176 -24.11 14.43 23.89
N GLU A 177 -23.24 14.18 22.91
CA GLU A 177 -21.87 13.70 23.11
C GLU A 177 -20.90 14.50 22.24
N HIS A 178 -19.63 14.58 22.65
CA HIS A 178 -18.55 15.14 21.84
C HIS A 178 -17.96 14.01 21.03
N ASN A 179 -18.17 14.04 19.71
CA ASN A 179 -17.85 12.94 18.83
C ASN A 179 -16.65 13.26 17.94
N TYR A 180 -15.88 12.21 17.69
CA TYR A 180 -14.74 12.23 16.80
C TYR A 180 -14.94 11.23 15.69
N TYR A 181 -14.63 11.67 14.47
CA TYR A 181 -14.87 10.87 13.28
C TYR A 181 -13.63 10.79 12.41
N ARG A 182 -13.51 9.67 11.69
CA ARG A 182 -12.58 9.47 10.59
C ARG A 182 -13.34 8.92 9.40
N TRP A 183 -12.87 9.24 8.20
CA TRP A 183 -13.34 8.61 6.98
C TRP A 183 -12.22 7.85 6.30
N GLU A 184 -12.61 6.75 5.69
CA GLU A 184 -11.82 5.99 4.75
C GLU A 184 -12.72 5.60 3.58
N TRP A 185 -12.11 5.25 2.46
CA TRP A 185 -12.83 4.80 1.29
C TRP A 185 -12.19 3.58 0.67
N LYS A 186 -13.03 2.77 0.04
CA LYS A 186 -12.67 1.60 -0.73
C LYS A 186 -13.28 1.72 -2.11
N LEU A 187 -12.45 1.74 -3.14
CA LEU A 187 -12.85 1.88 -4.53
C LEU A 187 -12.67 0.52 -5.22
N TRP A 188 -13.67 0.09 -5.98
CA TRP A 188 -13.55 -1.01 -6.93
C TRP A 188 -13.54 -0.44 -8.34
N GLU A 189 -12.54 -0.79 -9.13
CA GLU A 189 -12.48 -0.52 -10.57
C GLU A 189 -12.41 -1.82 -11.36
N LYS A 190 -13.03 -1.87 -12.53
CA LYS A 190 -13.08 -3.08 -13.34
C LYS A 190 -11.72 -3.33 -13.98
N GLN A 191 -11.11 -4.47 -13.69
CA GLN A 191 -9.79 -4.82 -14.19
C GLN A 191 -9.89 -5.73 -15.41
N SER A 192 -9.23 -5.33 -16.50
CA SER A 192 -9.20 -6.10 -17.75
C SER A 192 -7.93 -6.93 -17.94
N TRP A 193 -6.88 -6.67 -17.16
CA TRP A 193 -5.57 -7.34 -17.25
C TRP A 193 -5.20 -7.97 -15.90
N CYS A 194 -5.10 -9.30 -15.85
CA CYS A 194 -5.08 -10.07 -14.59
C CYS A 194 -3.70 -10.60 -14.22
N ARG A 195 -2.78 -10.73 -15.16
CA ARG A 195 -1.47 -11.31 -14.87
C ARG A 195 -0.38 -10.69 -15.69
N SER A 196 0.75 -10.41 -15.04
CA SER A 196 2.01 -10.04 -15.66
C SER A 196 3.03 -11.12 -15.34
N CYS A 197 3.60 -11.75 -16.36
CA CYS A 197 4.65 -12.75 -16.21
C CYS A 197 5.99 -12.15 -16.62
N GLN A 198 6.81 -11.83 -15.63
CA GLN A 198 8.18 -11.36 -15.86
C GLN A 198 9.07 -12.55 -16.26
N GLN A 199 9.82 -12.39 -17.35
CA GLN A 199 10.76 -13.40 -17.89
C GLN A 199 10.12 -14.77 -18.15
N GLY A 200 8.81 -14.80 -18.31
CA GLY A 200 8.01 -16.01 -18.34
C GLY A 200 6.77 -15.84 -19.19
N ILE A 201 6.01 -16.92 -19.31
CA ILE A 201 4.70 -16.92 -19.96
C ILE A 201 3.65 -17.47 -19.02
N TYR A 202 2.39 -17.09 -19.21
CA TYR A 202 1.30 -17.65 -18.43
C TYR A 202 0.99 -19.06 -18.92
N ALA A 203 0.96 -20.02 -18.00
CA ALA A 203 0.68 -21.41 -18.30
C ALA A 203 -0.63 -21.80 -17.61
N VAL A 204 -1.61 -22.19 -18.43
CA VAL A 204 -2.92 -22.66 -17.96
C VAL A 204 -2.81 -24.06 -17.36
N ASN A 205 -1.99 -24.92 -17.98
CA ASN A 205 -1.69 -26.26 -17.51
C ASN A 205 -0.26 -26.35 -16.97
N THR A 206 0.03 -27.40 -16.20
CA THR A 206 1.37 -27.67 -15.67
C THR A 206 2.34 -27.89 -16.81
N ILE A 207 3.58 -27.41 -16.64
CA ILE A 207 4.67 -27.72 -17.57
C ILE A 207 5.39 -28.93 -17.02
N LEU A 208 5.60 -29.94 -17.85
CA LEU A 208 6.26 -31.17 -17.43
C LEU A 208 7.77 -30.93 -17.31
N ASP A 209 8.32 -31.22 -16.13
CA ASP A 209 9.74 -31.05 -15.85
C ASP A 209 10.58 -31.96 -16.75
N HIS A 210 11.71 -31.43 -17.23
CA HIS A 210 12.69 -32.15 -18.08
C HIS A 210 12.13 -32.74 -19.39
N MET A 211 10.94 -32.28 -19.80
CA MET A 211 10.26 -32.75 -21.03
C MET A 211 10.27 -31.65 -22.09
N TYR A 212 11.01 -31.90 -23.17
CA TYR A 212 11.20 -30.94 -24.26
C TYR A 212 10.95 -31.57 -25.62
N LYS A 213 10.59 -30.75 -26.61
CA LYS A 213 10.46 -31.18 -28.01
C LYS A 213 11.27 -30.29 -28.94
N ASP A 214 12.05 -30.94 -29.83
CA ASP A 214 12.81 -30.32 -30.93
C ASP A 214 13.70 -29.15 -30.49
N LYS A 215 14.19 -29.16 -29.23
CA LYS A 215 14.93 -28.05 -28.59
C LYS A 215 14.25 -26.68 -28.73
N THR A 216 12.94 -26.67 -28.91
CA THR A 216 12.16 -25.47 -29.22
C THR A 216 10.99 -25.31 -28.25
N PHE A 217 10.42 -26.41 -27.76
CA PHE A 217 9.22 -26.39 -26.94
C PHE A 217 9.44 -27.04 -25.58
N TYR A 218 8.88 -26.41 -24.55
CA TYR A 218 8.55 -27.06 -23.29
C TYR A 218 7.22 -27.80 -23.45
N VAL A 219 7.08 -28.97 -22.86
CA VAL A 219 5.86 -29.78 -23.01
C VAL A 219 4.88 -29.47 -21.88
N SER A 220 3.66 -29.08 -22.25
CA SER A 220 2.55 -28.92 -21.32
C SER A 220 1.94 -30.28 -20.97
N GLY A 221 1.64 -30.48 -19.69
CA GLY A 221 0.78 -31.57 -19.21
C GLY A 221 -0.70 -31.17 -19.24
N ASP A 222 -1.53 -31.99 -18.61
CA ASP A 222 -3.00 -31.85 -18.61
C ASP A 222 -3.55 -31.24 -17.31
N GLN A 223 -2.76 -31.20 -16.23
CA GLN A 223 -3.22 -30.68 -14.93
C GLN A 223 -3.31 -29.15 -14.95
N PRO A 224 -4.29 -28.53 -14.29
CA PRO A 224 -4.37 -27.07 -14.20
C PRO A 224 -3.21 -26.50 -13.37
N PHE A 225 -2.70 -25.35 -13.80
CA PHE A 225 -1.61 -24.61 -13.15
C PHE A 225 -1.95 -23.13 -12.94
N GLU A 226 -2.50 -22.46 -13.96
CA GLU A 226 -2.98 -21.06 -13.94
C GLU A 226 -1.99 -20.06 -13.31
N SER A 227 -0.70 -20.19 -13.62
CA SER A 227 0.38 -19.34 -13.08
C SER A 227 1.46 -19.03 -14.12
N CYS A 228 2.40 -18.16 -13.77
CA CYS A 228 3.52 -17.81 -14.63
C CYS A 228 4.57 -18.93 -14.61
N PHE A 229 4.90 -19.47 -15.77
CA PHE A 229 6.02 -20.36 -15.97
C PHE A 229 7.27 -19.57 -16.38
N VAL A 230 8.32 -19.70 -15.58
CA VAL A 230 9.66 -19.15 -15.86
C VAL A 230 10.62 -20.34 -15.94
N PRO A 231 11.28 -20.57 -17.09
CA PRO A 231 12.19 -21.69 -17.23
C PRO A 231 13.44 -21.51 -16.38
N ILE A 232 13.88 -22.60 -15.76
CA ILE A 232 15.14 -22.67 -15.01
C ILE A 232 16.18 -23.33 -15.91
N ASN A 233 17.43 -22.83 -15.92
CA ASN A 233 18.50 -23.48 -16.69
C ASN A 233 18.95 -24.77 -16.01
N TYR A 234 18.68 -25.92 -16.63
CA TYR A 234 19.16 -27.21 -16.15
C TYR A 234 20.44 -27.68 -16.86
N PHE A 235 20.95 -26.92 -17.83
CA PHE A 235 22.11 -27.27 -18.67
C PHE A 235 21.94 -28.58 -19.46
N GLU A 236 20.69 -28.92 -19.80
CA GLU A 236 20.36 -30.14 -20.54
C GLU A 236 20.43 -29.91 -22.05
N ALA A 237 21.04 -30.84 -22.79
CA ALA A 237 21.27 -30.69 -24.23
C ALA A 237 19.98 -30.57 -25.08
N GLY A 238 18.84 -31.01 -24.51
CA GLY A 238 17.50 -30.94 -25.12
C GLY A 238 16.67 -29.72 -24.73
N GLN A 239 17.12 -28.94 -23.73
CA GLN A 239 16.36 -27.81 -23.22
C GLN A 239 16.27 -26.70 -24.27
N PRO A 240 15.07 -26.15 -24.53
CA PRO A 240 14.91 -25.02 -25.43
C PRO A 240 15.73 -23.82 -24.96
N PRO A 241 16.35 -23.05 -25.88
CA PRO A 241 16.96 -21.80 -25.51
C PRO A 241 15.86 -20.85 -25.03
N PHE A 242 16.10 -20.17 -23.92
CA PHE A 242 15.24 -19.12 -23.42
C PHE A 242 16.05 -17.82 -23.38
N ALA A 243 15.36 -16.70 -23.67
CA ALA A 243 16.02 -15.42 -23.75
C ALA A 243 16.54 -14.98 -22.36
N SER A 244 17.82 -14.65 -22.29
CA SER A 244 18.39 -13.88 -21.19
C SER A 244 18.09 -12.39 -21.40
N GLY A 245 17.17 -11.85 -20.62
CA GLY A 245 16.77 -10.44 -20.72
C GLY A 245 15.57 -10.11 -19.84
N LEU A 246 15.28 -8.81 -19.70
CA LEU A 246 14.09 -8.31 -19.01
C LEU A 246 12.97 -8.17 -20.05
N TYR A 247 12.02 -9.09 -20.01
CA TYR A 247 10.77 -9.01 -20.78
C TYR A 247 9.59 -9.36 -19.87
N VAL A 248 8.41 -8.91 -20.24
CA VAL A 248 7.16 -9.21 -19.53
C VAL A 248 6.05 -9.41 -20.55
N TYR A 249 5.19 -10.37 -20.29
CA TYR A 249 3.93 -10.51 -21.00
C TYR A 249 2.77 -10.34 -20.04
N ASP A 250 1.78 -9.58 -20.48
CA ASP A 250 0.56 -9.30 -19.74
C ASP A 250 -0.62 -10.05 -20.37
N TYR A 251 -1.49 -10.56 -19.53
CA TYR A 251 -2.58 -11.45 -19.92
C TYR A 251 -3.90 -10.85 -19.50
N PRO A 252 -4.85 -10.71 -20.45
CA PRO A 252 -6.17 -10.20 -20.14
C PRO A 252 -6.93 -11.17 -19.24
N CYS A 253 -7.85 -10.64 -18.46
CA CYS A 253 -8.68 -11.39 -17.54
C CYS A 253 -9.64 -12.32 -18.29
N ARG A 254 -9.68 -13.60 -17.91
CA ARG A 254 -10.65 -14.61 -18.37
C ARG A 254 -11.96 -14.53 -17.57
N THR A 255 -11.83 -14.31 -16.27
CA THR A 255 -12.94 -14.17 -15.31
C THR A 255 -13.17 -12.70 -14.99
N GLN A 256 -14.32 -12.36 -14.40
CA GLN A 256 -14.51 -11.02 -13.85
C GLN A 256 -13.44 -10.72 -12.81
N CYS A 257 -13.02 -9.46 -12.75
CA CYS A 257 -11.97 -9.01 -11.85
C CYS A 257 -12.16 -7.53 -11.51
N TRP A 258 -11.98 -7.21 -10.24
CA TRP A 258 -12.00 -5.85 -9.75
C TRP A 258 -10.73 -5.58 -8.97
N GLU A 259 -10.04 -4.51 -9.34
CA GLU A 259 -8.96 -3.94 -8.53
C GLU A 259 -9.62 -3.15 -7.40
N ILE A 260 -9.03 -3.25 -6.21
CA ILE A 260 -9.48 -2.62 -4.98
C ILE A 260 -8.43 -1.60 -4.56
N LEU A 261 -8.84 -0.34 -4.55
CA LEU A 261 -8.02 0.79 -4.13
C LEU A 261 -8.52 1.29 -2.79
N TYR A 262 -7.59 1.61 -1.90
CA TYR A 262 -7.88 2.07 -0.53
C TYR A 262 -7.41 3.51 -0.36
N SER A 263 -8.07 4.23 0.54
CA SER A 263 -7.64 5.56 0.95
C SER A 263 -6.24 5.57 1.57
N SER A 264 -5.36 6.43 1.06
CA SER A 264 -4.05 6.74 1.65
C SER A 264 -4.09 7.90 2.63
N SER A 265 -4.95 8.88 2.37
CA SER A 265 -5.09 10.08 3.19
C SER A 265 -6.01 9.86 4.39
N LEU A 266 -5.61 10.41 5.53
CA LEU A 266 -6.44 10.54 6.70
C LEU A 266 -7.33 11.78 6.56
N ASN A 267 -8.61 11.61 6.88
CA ASN A 267 -9.55 12.69 7.13
C ASN A 267 -10.16 12.49 8.52
N VAL A 268 -9.80 13.34 9.47
CA VAL A 268 -10.31 13.32 10.85
C VAL A 268 -11.15 14.56 11.13
N PHE A 269 -12.13 14.43 12.02
CA PHE A 269 -13.03 15.50 12.40
C PHE A 269 -13.41 15.44 13.88
N ASP A 270 -13.62 16.64 14.42
CA ASP A 270 -14.04 16.92 15.77
C ASP A 270 -15.29 17.80 15.66
N ASP A 271 -16.39 17.35 16.26
CA ASP A 271 -17.69 18.01 16.18
C ASP A 271 -17.87 19.19 17.16
N GLN A 272 -16.84 19.63 17.88
CA GLN A 272 -16.94 20.64 18.94
C GLN A 272 -17.71 21.92 18.55
N TYR A 273 -17.71 22.28 17.26
CA TYR A 273 -18.39 23.47 16.71
C TYR A 273 -19.67 23.16 15.91
N SER A 274 -20.06 21.90 15.83
CA SER A 274 -21.21 21.40 15.06
C SER A 274 -22.02 20.33 15.80
N ASN A 275 -21.77 20.14 17.10
CA ASN A 275 -22.38 19.11 17.93
C ASN A 275 -23.91 19.16 17.83
N GLY A 276 -24.51 18.04 17.45
CA GLY A 276 -25.97 17.90 17.28
C GLY A 276 -26.53 18.52 16.01
N GLY A 277 -25.68 19.12 15.18
CA GLY A 277 -26.05 19.78 13.95
C GLY A 277 -26.20 18.82 12.76
N LEU A 278 -26.90 19.28 11.74
CA LEU A 278 -26.80 18.69 10.41
C LEU A 278 -25.51 19.21 9.76
N ILE A 279 -24.63 18.30 9.38
CA ILE A 279 -23.41 18.64 8.66
C ILE A 279 -23.63 18.31 7.20
N THR A 280 -23.45 19.29 6.32
CA THR A 280 -23.72 19.15 4.89
C THR A 280 -22.49 19.44 4.05
N LYS A 281 -22.34 18.71 2.94
CA LYS A 281 -21.29 18.88 1.92
C LYS A 281 -19.88 18.90 2.51
N ARG A 282 -19.60 18.05 3.49
CA ARG A 282 -18.23 17.87 3.97
C ARG A 282 -17.47 17.02 2.96
N LYS A 283 -16.37 17.54 2.41
CA LYS A 283 -15.43 16.77 1.60
C LYS A 283 -14.73 15.74 2.48
N ILE A 284 -14.91 14.46 2.18
CA ILE A 284 -14.34 13.34 2.97
C ILE A 284 -13.30 12.52 2.21
N ALA A 285 -13.30 12.57 0.88
CA ALA A 285 -12.40 11.78 0.06
C ALA A 285 -12.13 12.46 -1.28
N GLN A 286 -11.01 12.06 -1.88
CA GLN A 286 -10.65 12.32 -3.27
C GLN A 286 -10.43 10.97 -3.95
N ILE A 287 -11.22 10.68 -4.97
CA ILE A 287 -11.13 9.43 -5.72
C ILE A 287 -10.32 9.71 -6.99
N PRO A 288 -9.12 9.11 -7.15
CA PRO A 288 -8.29 9.35 -8.33
C PRO A 288 -9.01 9.02 -9.64
N PHE A 289 -8.68 9.76 -10.70
CA PHE A 289 -9.22 9.52 -12.04
C PHE A 289 -8.26 8.64 -12.87
N TYR A 290 -8.17 7.35 -12.51
CA TYR A 290 -7.30 6.38 -13.19
C TYR A 290 -7.88 5.88 -14.51
N ASP A 291 -9.16 5.57 -14.54
CA ASP A 291 -9.87 4.97 -15.66
C ASP A 291 -11.17 5.76 -15.93
N SER A 292 -11.53 5.88 -17.21
CA SER A 292 -12.76 6.54 -17.68
C SER A 292 -14.04 5.77 -17.35
N THR A 293 -13.92 4.48 -17.03
CA THR A 293 -15.06 3.61 -16.71
C THR A 293 -15.69 3.92 -15.35
N ALA A 294 -16.99 3.66 -15.25
CA ALA A 294 -17.72 3.79 -14.01
C ALA A 294 -17.19 2.82 -12.94
N CYS A 295 -17.24 3.24 -11.68
CA CYS A 295 -16.68 2.51 -10.57
C CYS A 295 -17.58 2.57 -9.33
N LEU A 296 -17.30 1.69 -8.36
CA LEU A 296 -18.04 1.63 -7.10
C LEU A 296 -17.15 2.14 -5.98
N VAL A 297 -17.64 3.09 -5.18
CA VAL A 297 -16.92 3.62 -4.03
C VAL A 297 -17.72 3.32 -2.77
N GLU A 298 -17.13 2.64 -1.80
CA GLU A 298 -17.66 2.51 -0.44
C GLU A 298 -17.01 3.57 0.44
N ILE A 299 -17.84 4.48 0.95
CA ILE A 299 -17.45 5.48 1.94
C ILE A 299 -17.76 4.92 3.31
N ARG A 300 -16.77 4.93 4.19
CA ARG A 300 -16.89 4.46 5.57
C ARG A 300 -16.66 5.63 6.51
N GLN A 301 -17.65 5.89 7.37
CA GLN A 301 -17.53 6.79 8.49
C GLN A 301 -17.27 5.99 9.75
N LEU A 302 -16.16 6.27 10.42
CA LEU A 302 -15.68 5.58 11.61
C LEU A 302 -15.78 6.51 12.81
N SER A 303 -16.37 6.02 13.90
CA SER A 303 -16.31 6.69 15.20
C SER A 303 -14.94 6.51 15.85
N MET A 304 -14.49 7.48 16.64
CA MET A 304 -13.21 7.43 17.33
C MET A 304 -13.31 7.88 18.79
N THR A 305 -12.43 7.37 19.63
CA THR A 305 -12.20 7.92 20.96
C THR A 305 -11.38 9.22 20.85
N LYS A 306 -11.46 10.09 21.87
CA LYS A 306 -10.64 11.31 21.94
C LYS A 306 -9.13 11.04 21.83
N THR A 307 -8.67 9.95 22.44
CA THR A 307 -7.26 9.55 22.43
C THR A 307 -6.83 9.07 21.05
N ALA A 308 -7.68 8.30 20.35
CA ALA A 308 -7.45 7.93 18.96
C ALA A 308 -7.44 9.16 18.04
N TYR A 309 -8.44 10.05 18.15
CA TYR A 309 -8.48 11.29 17.37
C TYR A 309 -7.21 12.13 17.55
N SER A 310 -6.75 12.30 18.79
CA SER A 310 -5.52 13.05 19.09
C SER A 310 -4.28 12.43 18.43
N TYR A 311 -4.22 11.10 18.34
CA TYR A 311 -3.15 10.39 17.64
C TYR A 311 -3.23 10.64 16.13
N PHE A 312 -4.36 10.32 15.50
CA PHE A 312 -4.51 10.42 14.05
C PHE A 312 -4.45 11.86 13.55
N LYS A 313 -4.90 12.84 14.36
CA LYS A 313 -4.76 14.25 14.03
C LYS A 313 -3.30 14.69 13.96
N ARG A 314 -2.48 14.31 14.96
CA ARG A 314 -1.03 14.57 14.93
C ARG A 314 -0.37 13.87 13.75
N PHE A 315 -0.76 12.63 13.47
CA PHE A 315 -0.22 11.89 12.33
C PHE A 315 -0.57 12.60 11.01
N GLN A 316 -1.84 12.98 10.81
CA GLN A 316 -2.28 13.77 9.66
C GLN A 316 -1.48 15.08 9.52
N ASP A 317 -1.32 15.84 10.62
CA ASP A 317 -0.61 17.11 10.60
C ASP A 317 0.89 16.95 10.29
N GLN A 318 1.49 15.82 10.64
CA GLN A 318 2.90 15.52 10.37
C GLN A 318 3.17 14.92 8.99
N THR A 319 2.17 14.29 8.35
CA THR A 319 2.38 13.56 7.08
C THR A 319 1.72 14.24 5.89
N GLN A 320 0.61 14.95 6.10
CA GLN A 320 -0.20 15.53 5.03
C GLN A 320 -0.24 17.06 5.04
N ASN A 321 0.27 17.71 6.09
CA ASN A 321 0.32 19.17 6.21
C ASN A 321 1.77 19.70 6.28
N VAL A 322 2.67 19.11 5.48
CA VAL A 322 4.10 19.44 5.41
C VAL A 322 4.38 20.29 4.18
N GLY A 323 5.19 21.34 4.29
CA GLY A 323 5.59 22.18 3.15
C GLY A 323 5.73 23.68 3.44
N GLY A 324 5.68 24.11 4.70
CA GLY A 324 5.89 25.51 5.13
C GLY A 324 7.25 25.74 5.81
N ILE A 325 7.68 27.01 5.91
CA ILE A 325 8.93 27.40 6.62
C ILE A 325 8.87 27.05 8.13
N ALA A 326 7.66 26.78 8.65
CA ALA A 326 7.39 26.39 10.02
C ALA A 326 6.90 24.93 10.13
N ASP A 327 7.41 24.02 9.29
CA ASP A 327 7.09 22.60 9.39
C ASP A 327 7.44 22.06 10.78
N PRO A 328 6.53 21.31 11.44
CA PRO A 328 6.82 20.71 12.72
C PRO A 328 8.02 19.77 12.57
N THR A 329 8.98 19.84 13.49
CA THR A 329 10.09 18.88 13.50
C THR A 329 9.53 17.46 13.60
N PRO A 330 10.00 16.49 12.78
CA PRO A 330 9.44 15.14 12.79
C PRO A 330 9.62 14.49 14.16
N SER A 331 8.54 14.45 14.94
CA SER A 331 8.49 13.69 16.19
C SER A 331 7.65 12.46 15.94
N ALA A 332 8.23 11.27 16.13
CA ALA A 332 7.48 10.02 15.99
C ALA A 332 6.24 10.07 16.90
N THR A 333 5.04 10.07 16.31
CA THR A 333 3.80 10.04 17.08
C THR A 333 3.75 8.70 17.83
N VAL A 334 3.98 8.74 19.14
CA VAL A 334 3.93 7.56 20.00
C VAL A 334 2.50 7.04 20.04
N GLY A 335 2.36 5.76 19.71
CA GLY A 335 1.09 5.04 19.72
C GLY A 335 0.54 4.74 21.11
N ASN A 336 -0.49 3.91 21.15
CA ASN A 336 -1.03 3.38 22.40
C ASN A 336 -0.49 1.99 22.76
N ILE A 337 0.56 1.52 22.10
CA ILE A 337 1.18 0.21 22.30
C ILE A 337 2.47 0.38 23.07
N GLN A 338 2.71 -0.52 24.03
CA GLN A 338 3.86 -0.49 24.91
C GLN A 338 4.49 -1.88 24.99
N ASN A 339 5.82 -1.93 25.01
CA ASN A 339 6.56 -3.13 25.37
C ASN A 339 6.50 -3.32 26.89
N SER A 340 6.09 -4.49 27.35
CA SER A 340 5.95 -4.82 28.78
C SER A 340 7.28 -4.80 29.55
N ASN A 341 8.40 -5.04 28.86
CA ASN A 341 9.74 -5.09 29.44
C ASN A 341 10.55 -3.80 29.23
N ASN A 342 10.11 -2.91 28.32
CA ASN A 342 10.80 -1.66 28.02
C ASN A 342 9.82 -0.54 27.63
N SER A 343 9.42 0.28 28.62
CA SER A 343 8.52 1.41 28.38
C SER A 343 9.12 2.55 27.55
N GLN A 344 10.43 2.53 27.29
CA GLN A 344 11.14 3.52 26.48
C GLN A 344 11.26 3.11 25.01
N GLU A 345 10.84 1.89 24.65
CA GLU A 345 10.83 1.48 23.24
C GLU A 345 9.83 2.32 22.44
N ARG A 346 10.30 2.86 21.31
CA ARG A 346 9.45 3.64 20.42
C ARG A 346 8.71 2.70 19.48
N ILE A 347 7.39 2.78 19.52
CA ILE A 347 6.47 2.01 18.69
C ILE A 347 5.60 2.99 17.92
N VAL A 348 5.48 2.77 16.62
CA VAL A 348 4.66 3.57 15.70
C VAL A 348 3.38 2.81 15.39
N GLY A 349 2.31 3.56 15.18
CA GLY A 349 0.99 3.03 14.89
C GLY A 349 0.06 3.06 16.10
N TYR A 350 -1.18 2.64 15.91
CA TYR A 350 -2.23 2.77 16.92
C TYR A 350 -3.23 1.65 16.76
N PHE A 351 -3.57 0.98 17.85
CA PHE A 351 -4.66 0.02 17.88
C PHE A 351 -5.95 0.74 18.31
N THR A 352 -7.04 0.61 17.56
CA THR A 352 -8.32 1.24 17.90
C THR A 352 -9.53 0.36 17.62
N ALA A 353 -10.70 0.79 18.08
CA ALA A 353 -11.97 0.15 17.83
C ALA A 353 -12.99 1.21 17.40
N SER A 354 -13.68 0.97 16.29
CA SER A 354 -14.55 1.95 15.64
C SER A 354 -15.83 1.30 15.15
N ALA A 355 -16.99 1.87 15.50
CA ALA A 355 -18.20 1.56 14.76
C ALA A 355 -18.11 2.21 13.38
N VAL A 356 -18.66 1.53 12.37
CA VAL A 356 -18.61 1.95 10.98
C VAL A 356 -20.02 2.10 10.42
N SER A 357 -20.30 3.25 9.82
CA SER A 357 -21.40 3.44 8.88
C SER A 357 -20.82 3.45 7.47
N ALA A 358 -21.28 2.52 6.63
CA ALA A 358 -20.77 2.37 5.28
C ALA A 358 -21.89 2.61 4.26
N VAL A 359 -21.61 3.44 3.25
CA VAL A 359 -22.50 3.68 2.11
C VAL A 359 -21.73 3.45 0.82
N ARG A 360 -22.34 2.71 -0.10
CA ARG A 360 -21.81 2.50 -1.44
C ARG A 360 -22.42 3.51 -2.40
N HIS A 361 -21.55 4.17 -3.16
CA HIS A 361 -21.88 5.17 -4.15
C HIS A 361 -21.37 4.70 -5.52
N TRP A 362 -22.27 4.63 -6.49
CA TRP A 362 -21.91 4.35 -7.88
C TRP A 362 -21.43 5.65 -8.53
N LEU A 363 -20.16 5.66 -8.94
CA LEU A 363 -19.54 6.79 -9.59
C LEU A 363 -19.54 6.54 -11.10
N ASP A 364 -20.49 7.15 -11.81
CA ASP A 364 -20.66 6.92 -13.25
C ASP A 364 -19.66 7.67 -14.15
N ARG A 365 -18.88 8.58 -13.55
CA ARG A 365 -17.87 9.43 -14.19
C ARG A 365 -18.38 10.18 -15.42
N LYS A 366 -19.68 10.48 -15.54
CA LYS A 366 -20.23 11.21 -16.70
C LYS A 366 -19.92 12.71 -16.72
N ASP A 367 -19.48 13.26 -15.58
CA ASP A 367 -19.15 14.67 -15.38
C ASP A 367 -17.67 15.01 -15.67
N ILE A 368 -16.88 14.02 -16.12
CA ILE A 368 -15.45 14.18 -16.40
C ILE A 368 -15.18 15.13 -17.57
N ILE A 369 -14.06 15.83 -17.49
CA ILE A 369 -13.52 16.67 -18.56
C ILE A 369 -12.04 16.37 -18.70
N GLY A 370 -11.61 15.96 -19.89
CA GLY A 370 -10.22 15.61 -20.19
C GLY A 370 -9.96 14.11 -20.14
N LEU A 371 -8.68 13.73 -20.14
CA LEU A 371 -8.24 12.34 -20.20
C LEU A 371 -8.03 11.76 -18.79
N PRO A 372 -8.40 10.50 -18.54
CA PRO A 372 -8.00 9.78 -17.34
C PRO A 372 -6.48 9.60 -17.30
N PHE A 373 -5.91 9.39 -16.12
CA PHE A 373 -4.47 9.15 -15.96
C PHE A 373 -4.00 7.95 -16.79
N GLY A 374 -4.84 6.93 -16.94
CA GLY A 374 -4.60 5.76 -17.78
C GLY A 374 -4.28 6.06 -19.25
N GLN A 375 -4.64 7.25 -19.74
CA GLN A 375 -4.42 7.70 -21.11
C GLN A 375 -3.30 8.76 -21.23
N THR A 376 -2.59 9.10 -20.15
CA THR A 376 -1.51 10.10 -20.18
C THR A 376 -0.13 9.49 -20.48
N ASP A 377 -0.08 8.38 -21.21
CA ASP A 377 1.17 7.76 -21.61
C ASP A 377 1.96 8.68 -22.56
N PRO A 378 3.24 9.00 -22.28
CA PRO A 378 4.06 9.81 -23.17
C PRO A 378 4.23 9.24 -24.59
N THR A 379 4.03 7.93 -24.77
CA THR A 379 4.09 7.25 -26.06
C THR A 379 2.77 7.32 -26.85
N GLY A 380 1.71 7.85 -26.24
CA GLY A 380 0.38 8.02 -26.81
C GLY A 380 -0.67 7.07 -26.21
N GLU A 381 -1.94 7.36 -26.49
CA GLU A 381 -3.07 6.57 -26.01
C GLU A 381 -3.01 5.12 -26.49
N SER A 382 -3.18 4.18 -25.55
CA SER A 382 -3.27 2.76 -25.88
C SER A 382 -4.62 2.43 -26.51
N LYS A 383 -4.55 1.62 -27.57
CA LYS A 383 -5.73 1.06 -28.25
C LYS A 383 -6.18 -0.28 -27.66
N LEU A 384 -5.49 -0.76 -26.62
CA LEU A 384 -5.82 -2.03 -25.98
C LEU A 384 -7.00 -1.83 -25.02
N PRO A 385 -8.07 -2.65 -25.13
CA PRO A 385 -9.22 -2.52 -24.23
C PRO A 385 -8.83 -2.65 -22.74
N GLY A 386 -9.34 -1.73 -21.92
CA GLY A 386 -9.13 -1.73 -20.48
C GLY A 386 -7.68 -1.58 -20.04
N SER A 387 -6.82 -0.98 -20.87
CA SER A 387 -5.42 -0.69 -20.52
C SER A 387 -5.27 0.54 -19.62
N GLU A 388 -6.31 1.37 -19.46
CA GLU A 388 -6.24 2.62 -18.69
C GLU A 388 -5.89 2.38 -17.21
N LEU A 389 -6.68 1.55 -16.53
CA LEU A 389 -6.36 1.12 -15.17
C LEU A 389 -5.00 0.41 -15.10
N PHE A 390 -4.67 -0.43 -16.09
CA PHE A 390 -3.38 -1.13 -16.11
C PHE A 390 -2.21 -0.14 -16.14
N TYR A 391 -2.26 0.85 -17.03
CA TYR A 391 -1.26 1.91 -17.11
C TYR A 391 -1.20 2.70 -15.81
N SER A 392 -2.35 3.06 -15.24
CA SER A 392 -2.41 3.82 -13.98
C SER A 392 -1.69 3.13 -12.83
N LEU A 393 -1.77 1.80 -12.75
CA LEU A 393 -1.14 1.01 -11.69
C LEU A 393 0.32 0.65 -11.98
N ASN A 394 0.71 0.52 -13.25
CA ASN A 394 2.02 -0.03 -13.64
C ASN A 394 2.95 0.98 -14.32
N LEU A 395 2.45 2.17 -14.66
CA LEU A 395 3.14 3.24 -15.42
C LEU A 395 3.76 2.75 -16.73
N ARG A 396 3.09 1.78 -17.37
CA ARG A 396 3.42 1.25 -18.70
C ARG A 396 2.18 0.62 -19.34
N GLN A 397 2.15 0.58 -20.67
CA GLN A 397 1.12 -0.19 -21.36
C GLN A 397 1.28 -1.70 -21.13
N PRO A 398 0.17 -2.46 -21.16
CA PRO A 398 0.23 -3.90 -21.16
C PRO A 398 0.88 -4.40 -22.44
N ILE A 399 1.72 -5.41 -22.31
CA ILE A 399 2.45 -6.07 -23.40
C ILE A 399 1.79 -7.43 -23.60
N PRO A 400 0.75 -7.55 -24.45
CA PRO A 400 0.13 -8.84 -24.72
C PRO A 400 1.14 -9.82 -25.28
N GLU A 401 0.93 -11.11 -24.99
CA GLU A 401 1.75 -12.13 -25.60
C GLU A 401 1.62 -12.10 -27.13
N PRO A 402 2.73 -12.02 -27.87
CA PRO A 402 2.70 -11.91 -29.31
C PRO A 402 2.38 -13.26 -29.96
N ILE A 403 1.58 -13.23 -31.04
CA ILE A 403 1.42 -14.40 -31.93
C ILE A 403 2.64 -14.51 -32.87
N TYR A 404 3.10 -13.36 -33.37
CA TYR A 404 4.28 -13.24 -34.20
C TYR A 404 4.96 -11.86 -34.01
N PRO A 405 6.31 -11.78 -33.88
CA PRO A 405 7.22 -12.90 -33.65
C PRO A 405 6.81 -13.69 -32.40
N TYR A 406 7.04 -15.00 -32.43
CA TYR A 406 6.63 -15.88 -31.34
C TYR A 406 7.28 -15.48 -30.01
N PRO A 407 6.64 -15.77 -28.85
CA PRO A 407 7.21 -15.48 -27.56
C PRO A 407 8.53 -16.25 -27.34
N ASN A 408 9.37 -15.72 -26.44
CA ASN A 408 10.66 -16.30 -26.09
C ASN A 408 10.58 -17.71 -25.53
N ILE A 409 9.44 -18.07 -24.94
CA ILE A 409 9.15 -19.41 -24.42
C ILE A 409 7.99 -19.98 -25.23
N ARG A 410 8.16 -21.20 -25.74
CA ARG A 410 7.13 -21.89 -26.50
C ARG A 410 6.68 -23.15 -25.77
N LEU A 411 5.38 -23.32 -25.67
CA LEU A 411 4.76 -24.51 -25.11
C LEU A 411 4.20 -25.37 -26.23
N LEU A 412 4.36 -26.68 -26.10
CA LEU A 412 3.69 -27.68 -26.91
C LEU A 412 2.60 -28.36 -26.06
N GLY A 413 1.38 -28.41 -26.59
CA GLY A 413 0.20 -28.87 -25.83
C GLY A 413 -0.48 -27.70 -25.10
N GLY A 414 -1.46 -28.03 -24.26
CA GLY A 414 -2.28 -27.02 -23.57
C GLY A 414 -3.26 -26.28 -24.50
N PRO A 415 -3.91 -25.22 -24.00
CA PRO A 415 -4.90 -24.46 -24.76
C PRO A 415 -4.26 -23.60 -25.87
N PRO A 416 -5.07 -23.20 -26.88
CA PRO A 416 -4.64 -22.25 -27.90
C PRO A 416 -4.12 -20.94 -27.29
N ARG A 417 -3.05 -20.39 -27.88
CA ARG A 417 -2.36 -19.18 -27.44
C ARG A 417 -2.63 -18.01 -28.43
N PRO A 418 -2.73 -16.75 -27.99
CA PRO A 418 -2.48 -16.25 -26.63
C PRO A 418 -3.61 -16.62 -25.67
N VAL A 419 -3.22 -16.98 -24.45
CA VAL A 419 -4.16 -17.35 -23.38
C VAL A 419 -4.65 -16.11 -22.63
N THR A 420 -5.68 -16.30 -21.82
CA THR A 420 -6.16 -15.33 -20.83
C THR A 420 -5.87 -15.84 -19.43
N ALA A 421 -5.84 -14.97 -18.41
CA ALA A 421 -5.51 -15.34 -17.04
C ALA A 421 -6.73 -15.25 -16.11
N ILE A 422 -6.78 -16.12 -15.08
CA ILE A 422 -7.81 -16.00 -14.04
C ILE A 422 -7.51 -14.81 -13.11
N CYS A 423 -8.56 -14.24 -12.53
CA CYS A 423 -8.43 -13.25 -11.47
C CYS A 423 -8.12 -13.97 -10.14
N VAL A 424 -6.87 -13.92 -9.70
CA VAL A 424 -6.46 -14.51 -8.42
C VAL A 424 -6.76 -13.50 -7.31
N PRO A 425 -7.60 -13.84 -6.30
CA PRO A 425 -7.88 -12.95 -5.18
C PRO A 425 -6.61 -12.52 -4.43
N SER A 426 -6.58 -11.27 -3.97
CA SER A 426 -5.55 -10.69 -3.09
C SER A 426 -6.15 -9.53 -2.29
N ASP A 427 -5.38 -8.94 -1.39
CA ASP A 427 -5.80 -7.74 -0.62
C ASP A 427 -6.26 -6.58 -1.52
N SER A 428 -5.69 -6.45 -2.73
CA SER A 428 -6.04 -5.42 -3.71
C SER A 428 -6.93 -5.92 -4.84
N ARG A 429 -7.42 -7.18 -4.82
CA ARG A 429 -8.12 -7.72 -5.99
C ARG A 429 -9.13 -8.81 -5.65
N THR A 430 -10.28 -8.78 -6.33
CA THR A 430 -11.32 -9.79 -6.13
C THR A 430 -11.95 -10.26 -7.45
N PRO A 431 -12.20 -11.57 -7.62
CA PRO A 431 -13.04 -12.10 -8.69
C PRO A 431 -14.53 -12.03 -8.36
N LEU A 432 -14.90 -11.68 -7.11
CA LEU A 432 -16.27 -11.62 -6.65
C LEU A 432 -16.86 -10.24 -6.95
N LYS A 433 -18.01 -10.22 -7.62
CA LYS A 433 -18.72 -8.99 -7.95
C LYS A 433 -19.03 -8.19 -6.67
N PRO A 434 -18.56 -6.93 -6.54
CA PRO A 434 -18.87 -6.10 -5.39
C PRO A 434 -20.38 -5.88 -5.28
N ALA A 435 -20.94 -6.03 -4.08
CA ALA A 435 -22.36 -5.77 -3.88
C ALA A 435 -22.67 -4.28 -4.05
N GLY A 436 -23.59 -3.94 -4.97
CA GLY A 436 -23.86 -2.57 -5.39
C GLY A 436 -23.23 -2.19 -6.74
N TRP A 437 -22.41 -3.07 -7.33
CA TRP A 437 -21.89 -2.89 -8.69
C TRP A 437 -23.00 -2.92 -9.74
N GLN A 438 -23.03 -1.91 -10.62
CA GLN A 438 -23.98 -1.79 -11.72
C GLN A 438 -23.29 -2.23 -13.02
N ASP A 439 -23.94 -3.10 -13.81
CA ASP A 439 -23.38 -3.59 -15.08
C ASP A 439 -23.66 -2.66 -16.26
#